data_AF-A0A241VPT6-F1
#
_entry.id   AF-A0A241VPT6-F1
#
_cell.length_a   1.000
_cell.length_b   1.000
_cell.length_c   1.000
_cell.angle_alpha   90.00
_cell.angle_beta   90.00
_cell.angle_gamma   90.00
#
_symmetry.space_group_name_H-M   'P 1'
#
loop_
_entity.id
_entity.type
_entity.pdbx_description
1 polymer ?
#
loop_
_entity_poly.entity_id
_entity_poly.type
_entity_poly.pdbx_seq_one_letter_code
_entity_poly.pdbx_strand_id
1 'polypeptide(L)'
;MKKIYIAFSFVLIALTGCQMVSPIFVNYNGVRRDVATWINQQTFLSMQQKRSLAQISKAQQKVYRLDLNNHDAVFSVAKENQIAIHCANINHVSDKKIKQLQQHIFDESSWAKFQQFEQSAPQIKLDANTIQCD
;
A
#
# COMPACT_ATOMS: atom_id res chain seq x y z
N MET A 1 -28.17 44.70 41.49
CA MET A 1 -27.68 43.31 41.35
C MET A 1 -28.22 42.70 40.05
N LYS A 2 -27.49 42.81 38.93
CA LYS A 2 -27.79 42.05 37.70
C LYS A 2 -26.44 41.75 37.04
N LYS A 3 -25.77 40.76 37.63
CA LYS A 3 -24.47 40.25 37.23
C LYS A 3 -24.66 39.35 36.01
N ILE A 4 -23.85 39.57 34.97
CA ILE A 4 -22.99 38.53 34.37
C ILE A 4 -23.73 37.23 33.98
N TYR A 5 -24.46 37.19 32.86
CA TYR A 5 -24.94 35.92 32.28
C TYR A 5 -24.98 35.88 30.74
N ILE A 6 -24.17 36.68 30.04
CA ILE A 6 -24.16 36.68 28.54
C ILE A 6 -22.79 36.28 27.95
N ALA A 7 -21.86 35.80 28.77
CA ALA A 7 -20.52 35.40 28.30
C ALA A 7 -20.27 33.88 28.29
N PHE A 8 -21.30 33.05 28.51
CA PHE A 8 -21.11 31.61 28.72
C PHE A 8 -21.62 30.71 27.58
N SER A 9 -22.07 31.29 26.46
CA SER A 9 -22.68 30.50 25.37
C SER A 9 -21.78 30.29 24.15
N PHE A 10 -20.56 30.84 24.12
CA PHE A 10 -19.66 30.76 22.95
C PHE A 10 -18.52 29.74 23.07
N VAL A 11 -18.38 29.05 24.21
CA VAL A 11 -17.28 28.10 24.44
C VAL A 11 -17.61 26.67 23.99
N LEU A 12 -18.87 26.37 23.66
CA LEU A 12 -19.31 25.01 23.33
C LEU A 12 -19.01 24.54 21.90
N ILE A 13 -18.52 25.41 21.00
CA ILE A 13 -18.21 25.03 19.60
C ILE A 13 -16.72 24.67 19.40
N ALA A 14 -15.85 24.96 20.38
CA ALA A 14 -14.41 24.63 20.30
C ALA A 14 -14.09 23.16 20.63
N LEU A 15 -15.10 22.34 20.96
CA LEU A 15 -14.98 20.92 21.29
C LEU A 15 -15.49 20.01 20.17
N THR A 16 -15.33 20.40 18.91
CA THR A 16 -15.38 19.43 17.81
C THR A 16 -14.18 18.51 17.97
N GLY A 17 -14.40 17.42 18.70
CA GLY A 17 -13.39 16.44 19.03
C GLY A 17 -12.61 16.02 17.81
N CYS A 18 -11.31 15.83 18.00
CA CYS A 18 -10.51 14.97 17.12
C CYS A 18 -11.32 13.70 16.92
N GLN A 19 -11.87 13.53 15.73
CA GLN A 19 -12.61 12.32 15.40
C GLN A 19 -11.65 11.16 15.68
N MET A 20 -12.13 10.15 16.42
CA MET A 20 -11.41 8.90 16.65
C MET A 20 -11.20 8.22 15.30
N VAL A 21 -10.24 8.69 14.52
CA VAL A 21 -9.67 7.94 13.41
C VAL A 21 -8.85 6.87 14.10
N SER A 22 -9.41 5.67 14.16
CA SER A 22 -8.70 4.49 14.64
C SER A 22 -7.31 4.43 13.99
N PRO A 23 -6.23 4.18 14.74
CA PRO A 23 -4.88 4.18 14.19
C PRO A 23 -4.82 3.21 13.00
N ILE A 24 -4.46 3.77 11.85
CA ILE A 24 -4.27 3.05 10.60
C ILE A 24 -2.98 2.23 10.74
N PHE A 25 -3.10 0.96 11.14
CA PHE A 25 -1.96 0.04 11.18
C PHE A 25 -1.68 -0.55 9.80
N VAL A 26 -0.40 -0.81 9.50
CA VAL A 26 0.00 -1.53 8.28
C VAL A 26 -0.07 -3.03 8.54
N ASN A 27 -0.85 -3.75 7.72
CA ASN A 27 -0.90 -5.21 7.78
C ASN A 27 0.30 -5.82 7.04
N TYR A 28 1.34 -6.19 7.78
CA TYR A 28 2.54 -6.85 7.25
C TYR A 28 2.41 -8.38 7.11
N ASN A 29 1.26 -8.99 7.40
CA ASN A 29 1.10 -10.43 7.21
C ASN A 29 1.29 -10.79 5.72
N GLY A 30 2.20 -11.72 5.43
CA GLY A 30 2.63 -12.08 4.08
C GLY A 30 3.75 -11.22 3.49
N VAL A 31 4.21 -10.17 4.18
CA VAL A 31 5.40 -9.39 3.79
C VAL A 31 6.64 -10.02 4.43
N ARG A 32 7.73 -10.14 3.67
CA ARG A 32 8.99 -10.66 4.20
C ARG A 32 9.54 -9.69 5.24
N ARG A 33 10.11 -10.21 6.33
CA ARG A 33 10.42 -9.42 7.54
C ARG A 33 11.38 -8.25 7.28
N ASP A 34 12.41 -8.44 6.49
CA ASP A 34 13.36 -7.39 6.07
C ASP A 34 12.66 -6.28 5.27
N VAL A 35 11.78 -6.65 4.35
CA VAL A 35 10.98 -5.71 3.56
C VAL A 35 10.01 -4.92 4.46
N ALA A 36 9.31 -5.60 5.37
CA ALA A 36 8.43 -4.94 6.34
C ALA A 36 9.20 -3.95 7.22
N THR A 37 10.40 -4.32 7.67
CA THR A 37 11.28 -3.46 8.46
C THR A 37 11.66 -2.21 7.68
N TRP A 38 12.08 -2.37 6.42
CA TRP A 38 12.42 -1.25 5.54
C TRP A 38 11.23 -0.32 5.28
N ILE A 39 10.03 -0.85 5.01
CA ILE A 39 8.80 -0.06 4.82
C ILE A 39 8.52 0.76 6.09
N ASN A 40 8.64 0.14 7.26
CA ASN A 40 8.32 0.80 8.52
C ASN A 40 9.27 1.99 8.80
N GLN A 41 10.55 1.85 8.43
CA GLN A 41 11.59 2.87 8.59
C GLN A 41 11.43 4.09 7.67
N GLN A 42 10.50 4.08 6.71
CA GLN A 42 10.25 5.23 5.83
C GLN A 42 9.52 6.35 6.60
N THR A 43 10.27 7.25 7.24
CA THR A 43 9.70 8.33 8.09
C THR A 43 8.88 9.36 7.32
N PHE A 44 9.20 9.60 6.05
CA PHE A 44 8.51 10.57 5.20
C PHE A 44 7.30 10.02 4.44
N LEU A 45 6.94 8.75 4.68
CA LEU A 45 5.74 8.16 4.09
C LEU A 45 4.59 8.16 5.10
N SER A 46 3.40 8.49 4.62
CA SER A 46 2.16 8.31 5.38
C SER A 46 1.92 6.82 5.65
N MET A 47 1.10 6.52 6.66
CA MET A 47 0.70 5.13 6.93
C MET A 47 -0.02 4.49 5.73
N GLN A 48 -0.76 5.29 4.98
CA GLN A 48 -1.45 4.86 3.76
C GLN A 48 -0.47 4.48 2.64
N GLN A 49 0.57 5.29 2.43
CA GLN A 49 1.64 4.94 1.49
C GLN A 49 2.39 3.68 1.91
N LYS A 50 2.63 3.49 3.23
CA LYS A 50 3.24 2.25 3.75
C LYS A 50 2.35 1.02 3.54
N ARG A 51 1.02 1.16 3.64
CA ARG A 51 0.06 0.08 3.30
C ARG A 51 0.17 -0.31 1.83
N SER A 52 0.17 0.66 0.93
CA SER A 52 0.38 0.41 -0.49
C SER A 52 1.70 -0.32 -0.78
N LEU A 53 2.80 0.08 -0.13
CA LEU A 53 4.07 -0.63 -0.27
C LEU A 53 3.99 -2.08 0.27
N ALA A 54 3.29 -2.31 1.38
CA ALA A 54 3.07 -3.65 1.90
C ALA A 54 2.22 -4.51 0.94
N GLN A 55 1.21 -3.95 0.29
CA GLN A 55 0.40 -4.65 -0.72
C GLN A 55 1.24 -5.03 -1.95
N ILE A 56 2.04 -4.08 -2.48
CA ILE A 56 2.97 -4.37 -3.58
C ILE A 56 3.91 -5.51 -3.19
N SER A 57 4.48 -5.44 -1.98
CA SER A 57 5.39 -6.47 -1.49
C SER A 57 4.75 -7.86 -1.44
N LYS A 58 3.51 -7.98 -0.94
CA LYS A 58 2.80 -9.26 -0.93
C LYS A 58 2.59 -9.83 -2.32
N ALA A 59 2.15 -9.00 -3.27
CA ALA A 59 1.89 -9.43 -4.64
C ALA A 59 3.20 -9.86 -5.34
N GLN A 60 4.23 -9.02 -5.29
CA GLN A 60 5.49 -9.26 -5.99
C GLN A 60 6.31 -10.40 -5.39
N GLN A 61 6.25 -10.61 -4.07
CA GLN A 61 6.90 -11.77 -3.45
C GLN A 61 6.32 -13.12 -3.93
N LYS A 62 5.10 -13.18 -4.46
CA LYS A 62 4.56 -14.43 -5.03
C LYS A 62 5.36 -14.88 -6.27
N VAL A 63 6.03 -13.96 -6.96
CA VAL A 63 6.84 -14.25 -8.15
C VAL A 63 7.99 -15.21 -7.85
N TYR A 64 8.52 -15.23 -6.61
CA TYR A 64 9.57 -16.15 -6.20
C TYR A 64 9.25 -17.61 -6.53
N ARG A 65 8.03 -18.04 -6.20
CA ARG A 65 7.58 -19.44 -6.36
C ARG A 65 6.66 -19.63 -7.57
N LEU A 66 6.38 -18.57 -8.31
CA LEU A 66 5.51 -18.62 -9.49
C LEU A 66 6.16 -19.47 -10.58
N ASP A 67 5.42 -20.44 -11.11
CA ASP A 67 5.75 -21.09 -12.38
C ASP A 67 5.25 -20.19 -13.51
N LEU A 68 6.18 -19.64 -14.30
CA LEU A 68 5.84 -18.72 -15.39
C LEU A 68 5.16 -19.42 -16.58
N ASN A 69 5.20 -20.76 -16.65
CA ASN A 69 4.48 -21.53 -17.67
C ASN A 69 3.01 -21.77 -17.29
N ASN A 70 2.64 -21.55 -16.03
CA ASN A 70 1.26 -21.66 -15.58
C ASN A 70 0.52 -20.34 -15.80
N HIS A 71 -0.17 -20.24 -16.94
CA HIS A 71 -0.86 -19.01 -17.35
C HIS A 71 -1.91 -18.52 -16.34
N ASP A 72 -2.65 -19.41 -15.68
CA ASP A 72 -3.65 -19.03 -14.68
C ASP A 72 -2.99 -18.44 -13.43
N ALA A 73 -1.89 -19.06 -12.98
CA ALA A 73 -1.12 -18.54 -11.84
C ALA A 73 -0.49 -17.18 -12.18
N VAL A 74 0.08 -17.03 -13.38
CA VAL A 74 0.63 -15.76 -13.86
C VAL A 74 -0.46 -14.70 -13.92
N PHE A 75 -1.64 -15.01 -14.48
CA PHE A 75 -2.77 -14.08 -14.53
C PHE A 75 -3.21 -13.64 -13.14
N SER A 76 -3.34 -14.57 -12.19
CA SER A 76 -3.72 -14.25 -10.82
C SER A 76 -2.73 -13.31 -10.14
N VAL A 77 -1.42 -13.61 -10.23
CA VAL A 77 -0.37 -12.76 -9.63
C VAL A 77 -0.29 -11.41 -10.34
N ALA A 78 -0.43 -11.37 -11.67
CA ALA A 78 -0.47 -10.14 -12.44
C ALA A 78 -1.65 -9.24 -12.04
N LYS A 79 -2.83 -9.83 -11.82
CA LYS A 79 -4.01 -9.10 -11.36
C LYS A 79 -3.76 -8.45 -10.00
N GLU A 80 -3.24 -9.22 -9.05
CA GLU A 80 -2.92 -8.70 -7.72
C GLU A 80 -1.84 -7.61 -7.76
N ASN A 81 -0.78 -7.80 -8.55
CA ASN A 81 0.29 -6.82 -8.72
C ASN A 81 -0.24 -5.51 -9.32
N GLN A 82 -1.07 -5.59 -10.36
CA GLN A 82 -1.66 -4.40 -10.99
C GLN A 82 -2.62 -3.67 -10.06
N ILE A 83 -3.44 -4.38 -9.27
CA ILE A 83 -4.28 -3.77 -8.24
C ILE A 83 -3.41 -3.05 -7.20
N ALA A 84 -2.36 -3.69 -6.70
CA ALA A 84 -1.47 -3.11 -5.69
C ALA A 84 -0.76 -1.85 -6.21
N ILE A 85 -0.26 -1.88 -7.46
CA ILE A 85 0.36 -0.72 -8.11
C ILE A 85 -0.66 0.39 -8.33
N HIS A 86 -1.87 0.06 -8.78
CA HIS A 86 -2.96 1.03 -8.93
C HIS A 86 -3.28 1.75 -7.61
N CYS A 87 -3.42 1.00 -6.50
CA CYS A 87 -3.66 1.56 -5.18
C CYS A 87 -2.49 2.42 -4.69
N ALA A 88 -1.25 2.01 -4.96
CA ALA A 88 -0.08 2.82 -4.64
C ALA A 88 -0.07 4.16 -5.38
N ASN A 89 -0.50 4.16 -6.64
CA ASN A 89 -0.60 5.38 -7.45
C ASN A 89 -1.69 6.33 -6.93
N ILE A 90 -2.86 5.80 -6.55
CA ILE A 90 -3.93 6.57 -5.89
C ILE A 90 -3.41 7.21 -4.59
N ASN A 91 -2.64 6.45 -3.81
CA ASN A 91 -2.07 6.93 -2.55
C ASN A 91 -0.77 7.73 -2.73
N HIS A 92 -0.44 8.14 -3.96
CA HIS A 92 0.71 8.97 -4.30
C HIS A 92 2.07 8.41 -3.85
N VAL A 93 2.24 7.09 -3.94
CA VAL A 93 3.57 6.47 -3.84
C VAL A 93 4.31 6.70 -5.15
N SER A 94 5.49 7.30 -5.11
CA SER A 94 6.27 7.55 -6.34
C SER A 94 6.89 6.29 -6.92
N ASP A 95 7.05 6.25 -8.24
CA ASP A 95 7.73 5.16 -8.95
C ASP A 95 9.13 4.88 -8.39
N LYS A 96 9.85 5.95 -8.03
CA LYS A 96 11.16 5.83 -7.36
C LYS A 96 11.06 5.01 -6.08
N LYS A 97 10.01 5.21 -5.27
CA LYS A 97 9.82 4.48 -4.01
C LYS A 97 9.40 3.04 -4.27
N ILE A 98 8.57 2.78 -5.29
CA ILE A 98 8.20 1.43 -5.73
C ILE A 98 9.46 0.69 -6.19
N LYS A 99 10.33 1.33 -6.98
CA LYS A 99 11.60 0.74 -7.43
C LYS A 99 12.54 0.42 -6.26
N GLN A 100 12.64 1.32 -5.28
CA GLN A 100 13.39 1.04 -4.05
C GLN A 100 12.82 -0.16 -3.29
N LEU A 101 11.50 -0.24 -3.16
CA LEU A 101 10.85 -1.41 -2.55
C LEU A 101 11.22 -2.69 -3.31
N GLN A 102 11.14 -2.68 -4.64
CA GLN A 102 11.46 -3.85 -5.47
C GLN A 102 12.91 -4.32 -5.29
N GLN A 103 13.86 -3.40 -5.10
CA GLN A 103 15.26 -3.73 -4.77
C GLN A 103 15.42 -4.38 -3.38
N HIS A 104 14.50 -4.10 -2.46
CA HIS A 104 14.43 -4.81 -1.19
C HIS A 104 13.70 -6.15 -1.34
N ILE A 105 12.71 -6.26 -2.22
CA ILE A 105 12.01 -7.52 -2.45
C ILE A 105 12.94 -8.51 -3.11
N PHE A 106 13.58 -8.17 -4.24
CA PHE A 106 14.33 -9.11 -5.08
C PHE A 106 15.85 -8.95 -4.93
N ASP A 107 16.53 -10.08 -4.76
CA ASP A 107 17.98 -10.16 -4.97
C ASP A 107 18.33 -10.23 -6.46
N GLU A 108 19.61 -10.23 -6.81
CA GLU A 108 20.07 -10.27 -8.21
C GLU A 108 19.53 -11.48 -8.98
N SER A 109 19.47 -12.65 -8.33
CA SER A 109 19.00 -13.90 -8.96
C SER A 109 17.48 -13.89 -9.24
N SER A 110 16.70 -13.33 -8.33
CA SER A 110 15.25 -13.24 -8.41
C SER A 110 14.77 -12.02 -9.20
N TRP A 111 15.62 -11.00 -9.36
CA TRP A 111 15.36 -9.86 -10.22
C TRP A 111 15.12 -10.28 -11.66
N ALA A 112 15.94 -11.18 -12.20
CA ALA A 112 15.77 -11.68 -13.56
C ALA A 112 14.40 -12.36 -13.76
N LYS A 113 13.96 -13.16 -12.78
CA LYS A 113 12.63 -13.79 -12.80
C LYS A 113 11.52 -12.77 -12.71
N PHE A 114 11.67 -11.74 -11.88
CA PHE A 114 10.71 -10.64 -11.81
C PHE A 114 10.60 -9.88 -13.14
N GLN A 115 11.71 -9.63 -13.83
CA GLN A 115 11.69 -9.03 -15.16
C GLN A 115 10.97 -9.90 -16.20
N GLN A 116 11.19 -11.22 -16.19
CA GLN A 116 10.47 -12.16 -17.06
C GLN A 116 8.97 -12.18 -16.75
N PHE A 117 8.59 -12.14 -15.47
CA PHE A 117 7.21 -12.00 -15.06
C PHE A 117 6.59 -10.71 -15.60
N GLU A 118 7.23 -9.55 -15.44
CA GLU A 118 6.70 -8.27 -15.94
C GLU A 118 6.56 -8.25 -17.47
N GLN A 119 7.43 -8.95 -18.21
CA GLN A 119 7.33 -9.08 -19.67
C GLN A 119 6.20 -10.00 -20.12
N SER A 120 5.89 -11.04 -19.35
CA SER A 120 4.87 -12.05 -19.68
C SER A 120 3.50 -11.78 -19.04
N ALA A 121 3.45 -10.89 -18.05
CA ALA A 121 2.24 -10.54 -17.32
C ALA A 121 1.23 -9.86 -18.27
N PRO A 122 -0.02 -10.38 -18.36
CA PRO A 122 -1.04 -9.76 -19.19
C PRO A 122 -1.42 -8.40 -18.63
N GLN A 123 -1.65 -7.41 -19.50
CA GLN A 123 -2.25 -6.14 -19.09
C GLN A 123 -3.75 -6.37 -18.85
N ILE A 124 -4.20 -6.24 -17.60
CA ILE A 124 -5.57 -6.55 -17.21
C ILE A 124 -6.33 -5.23 -17.11
N LYS A 125 -7.45 -5.14 -17.82
CA LYS A 125 -8.37 -4.01 -17.65
C LYS A 125 -9.02 -4.13 -16.27
N LEU A 126 -8.49 -3.39 -15.32
CA LEU A 126 -9.01 -3.30 -13.97
C LEU A 126 -10.35 -2.55 -13.96
N ASP A 127 -11.38 -3.14 -13.34
CA ASP A 127 -12.60 -2.40 -13.02
C ASP A 127 -12.36 -1.59 -11.74
N ALA A 128 -12.05 -0.30 -11.92
CA ALA A 128 -11.74 0.61 -10.84
C ALA A 128 -12.86 0.70 -9.79
N ASN A 129 -14.12 0.46 -10.17
CA ASN A 129 -15.25 0.49 -9.23
C ASN A 129 -15.26 -0.71 -8.26
N THR A 130 -14.51 -1.76 -8.58
CA THR A 130 -14.42 -2.99 -7.77
C THR A 130 -13.15 -3.05 -6.93
N ILE A 131 -12.22 -2.11 -7.12
CA ILE A 131 -10.95 -2.09 -6.39
C ILE A 131 -11.12 -1.33 -5.08
N GLN A 132 -10.86 -2.03 -3.98
CA GLN A 132 -10.73 -1.43 -2.66
C GLN A 132 -9.25 -1.27 -2.34
N CYS A 133 -8.81 -0.01 -2.24
CA CYS A 133 -7.48 0.35 -1.79
C CYS A 133 -7.52 0.66 -0.28
N ASP A 134 -7.11 -0.30 0.55
CA ASP A 134 -6.98 -0.15 2.01
C ASP A 134 -6.01 0.93 2.45
#